data_AF-A0A3A2ZI25-F1
#
_entry.id   AF-A0A3A2ZI25-F1
#
_cell.length_a   1.000
_cell.length_b   1.000
_cell.length_c   1.000
_cell.angle_alpha   90.00
_cell.angle_beta   90.00
_cell.angle_gamma   90.00
#
_symmetry.space_group_name_H-M   'P 1'
#
loop_
_entity.id
_entity.type
_entity.pdbx_description
1 polymer ?
#
loop_
_entity_poly.entity_id
_entity_poly.type
_entity_poly.pdbx_seq_one_letter_code
_entity_poly.pdbx_strand_id
1 'polypeptide(L)'
;MRLSATTLLVTALGWISAATAHTIQLKSHSRECFHETLHRDDKMTVSFQVGDREFGGSGNLEVDFWVEDPGRNRQYFKQAISTEDYSFTAHMDGKYIYCFSNEGWTSNSKEVSFNVHGIVYVPESEYKQDPLDAEVRRLSDALAQVKDEQSYIVLRERVHRNTAESTNARVKWWSLFQLAVLIGEGIFQVWWLKRFFESSTCVPNPSRFPILAPITSENICALGYKERWELRALPFGCNVSTITLLTAIISVISTLAAIGLGFFTVWAVKRVRRQWREGKITFNLGRVKRAVLLRRRYRGREIGGGDRSEEGDARENAETRPLLG
;
A
#
# COMPACT_ATOMS: atom_id res chain seq x y z
N MET A 1 -17.23 -28.61 -8.75
CA MET A 1 -17.47 -28.22 -7.34
C MET A 1 -17.35 -26.70 -7.26
N ARG A 2 -18.44 -25.98 -6.97
CA ARG A 2 -18.41 -24.51 -6.89
C ARG A 2 -17.99 -24.11 -5.48
N LEU A 3 -16.71 -23.78 -5.31
CA LEU A 3 -16.23 -23.17 -4.07
C LEU A 3 -16.85 -21.77 -3.96
N SER A 4 -17.77 -21.61 -3.02
CA SER A 4 -18.49 -20.36 -2.78
C SER A 4 -17.49 -19.27 -2.37
N ALA A 5 -17.62 -18.05 -2.93
CA ALA A 5 -16.77 -16.90 -2.59
C ALA A 5 -16.71 -16.61 -1.08
N THR A 6 -17.74 -17.03 -0.33
CA THR A 6 -17.80 -16.96 1.12
C THR A 6 -16.72 -17.80 1.81
N THR A 7 -16.37 -18.97 1.26
CA THR A 7 -15.33 -19.83 1.84
C THR A 7 -13.91 -19.26 1.67
N LEU A 8 -13.64 -18.60 0.55
CA LEU A 8 -12.35 -17.90 0.32
C LEU A 8 -12.18 -16.70 1.27
N LEU A 9 -13.25 -15.96 1.53
CA LEU A 9 -13.22 -14.77 2.38
C LEU A 9 -12.95 -15.14 3.85
N VAL A 10 -13.58 -16.20 4.35
CA VAL A 10 -13.38 -16.71 5.72
C VAL A 10 -11.95 -17.20 5.95
N THR A 11 -11.33 -17.86 4.95
CA THR A 11 -9.93 -18.29 5.07
C THR A 11 -8.92 -17.15 5.05
N ALA A 12 -9.24 -16.03 4.39
CA ALA A 12 -8.37 -14.86 4.35
C ALA A 12 -8.35 -14.06 5.67
N LEU A 13 -9.47 -14.05 6.40
CA LEU A 13 -9.59 -13.36 7.70
C LEU A 13 -8.87 -14.07 8.86
N GLY A 14 -8.56 -15.38 8.73
CA GLY A 14 -7.89 -16.16 9.77
C GLY A 14 -6.39 -15.89 9.95
N TRP A 15 -5.78 -15.03 9.15
CA TRP A 15 -4.33 -14.78 9.14
C TRP A 15 -3.87 -13.56 9.93
N ILE A 16 -4.78 -12.87 10.62
CA ILE A 16 -4.45 -11.69 11.42
C ILE A 16 -3.93 -12.17 12.77
N SER A 17 -2.61 -12.08 12.95
CA SER A 17 -1.96 -12.33 14.25
C SER A 17 -2.20 -11.12 15.15
N ALA A 18 -2.81 -11.31 16.32
CA ALA A 18 -2.94 -10.26 17.31
C ALA A 18 -1.58 -10.05 18.01
N ALA A 19 -1.02 -8.85 17.89
CA ALA A 19 0.10 -8.43 18.74
C ALA A 19 -0.45 -7.98 20.10
N THR A 20 0.10 -8.51 21.19
CA THR A 20 -0.26 -8.11 22.55
C THR A 20 0.59 -6.92 22.97
N ALA A 21 0.02 -5.72 22.95
CA ALA A 21 0.58 -4.57 23.66
C ALA A 21 -0.08 -4.46 25.05
N HIS A 22 0.66 -4.04 26.07
CA HIS A 22 0.07 -3.72 27.37
C HIS A 22 -0.73 -2.44 27.23
N THR A 23 -2.05 -2.62 27.14
CA THR A 23 -3.04 -1.54 27.03
C THR A 23 -4.09 -1.76 28.09
N ILE A 24 -4.37 -0.73 28.89
CA ILE A 24 -5.42 -0.76 29.89
C ILE A 24 -6.60 0.09 29.44
N GLN A 25 -7.81 -0.32 29.82
CA GLN A 25 -9.01 0.47 29.58
C GLN A 25 -9.41 1.20 30.86
N LEU A 26 -9.35 2.52 30.83
CA LEU A 26 -9.82 3.41 31.89
C LEU A 26 -11.29 3.75 31.63
N LYS A 27 -12.18 3.25 32.48
CA LYS A 27 -13.61 3.56 32.42
C LYS A 27 -13.86 5.03 32.81
N SER A 28 -15.04 5.54 32.47
CA SER A 28 -15.48 6.87 32.94
C SER A 28 -15.52 6.90 34.47
N HIS A 29 -15.08 8.02 35.06
CA HIS A 29 -15.01 8.21 36.51
C HIS A 29 -14.22 7.13 37.27
N SER A 30 -13.23 6.53 36.63
CA SER A 30 -12.37 5.51 37.25
C SER A 30 -10.91 5.90 37.20
N ARG A 31 -10.12 5.26 38.07
CA ARG A 31 -8.67 5.36 38.09
C ARG A 31 -8.07 3.96 38.20
N GLU A 32 -6.93 3.77 37.57
CA GLU A 32 -6.16 2.54 37.62
C GLU A 32 -4.75 2.87 38.13
N CYS A 33 -4.29 2.09 39.12
CA CYS A 33 -3.02 2.31 39.78
C CYS A 33 -2.17 1.04 39.77
N PHE A 34 -0.90 1.20 39.47
CA PHE A 34 0.09 0.14 39.42
C PHE A 34 1.23 0.46 40.36
N HIS A 35 2.07 -0.53 40.65
CA HIS A 35 3.16 -0.35 41.60
C HIS A 35 4.41 -1.13 41.21
N GLU A 36 5.54 -0.55 41.58
CA GLU A 36 6.85 -1.21 41.52
C GLU A 36 7.55 -1.08 42.87
N THR A 37 8.40 -2.06 43.19
CA THR A 37 9.24 -2.01 44.39
C THR A 37 10.64 -1.58 43.98
N LEU A 38 11.07 -0.40 44.44
CA LEU A 38 12.35 0.20 44.10
C LEU A 38 13.23 0.29 45.36
N HIS A 39 14.54 0.18 45.16
CA HIS A 39 15.54 0.52 46.17
C HIS A 39 16.00 1.97 45.99
N ARG A 40 16.66 2.51 47.01
CA ARG A 40 17.31 3.82 46.99
C ARG A 40 18.30 3.85 45.83
N ASP A 41 18.24 4.95 45.08
CA ASP A 41 19.02 5.23 43.88
C ASP A 41 18.66 4.40 42.63
N ASP A 42 17.64 3.54 42.68
CA ASP A 42 17.08 2.91 41.49
C ASP A 42 16.40 3.97 40.60
N LYS A 43 16.63 3.90 39.29
CA LYS A 43 15.94 4.74 38.31
C LYS A 43 14.70 4.01 37.78
N MET A 44 13.62 4.73 37.54
CA MET A 44 12.41 4.20 36.89
C MET A 44 11.89 5.20 35.87
N THR A 45 11.49 4.70 34.71
CA THR A 45 10.86 5.49 33.66
C THR A 45 9.49 4.92 33.32
N VAL A 46 8.47 5.79 33.34
CA VAL A 46 7.10 5.49 32.92
C VAL A 46 6.79 6.30 31.67
N SER A 47 6.59 5.61 30.55
CA SER A 47 6.16 6.19 29.28
C SER A 47 4.73 5.76 28.99
N PHE A 48 3.84 6.69 28.61
CA PHE A 48 2.48 6.32 28.25
C PHE A 48 1.88 7.19 27.14
N GLN A 49 0.90 6.61 26.45
CA GLN A 49 0.11 7.26 25.43
C GLN A 49 -1.37 6.91 25.61
N VAL A 50 -2.21 7.95 25.64
CA VAL A 50 -3.66 7.83 25.70
C VAL A 50 -4.20 7.77 24.28
N GLY A 51 -5.01 6.76 24.01
CA GLY A 51 -5.70 6.56 22.75
C GLY A 51 -7.18 6.25 22.98
N ASP A 52 -7.85 6.05 21.86
CA ASP A 52 -9.23 5.61 21.82
C ASP A 52 -9.31 4.30 21.04
N ARG A 53 -10.12 3.37 21.56
CA ARG A 53 -10.31 2.05 20.98
C ARG A 53 -11.51 2.04 20.03
N GLU A 54 -12.46 2.94 20.24
CA GLU A 54 -13.72 2.99 19.49
C GLU A 54 -13.61 4.00 18.33
N PHE A 55 -14.11 3.64 17.15
CA PHE A 55 -14.16 4.55 15.99
C PHE A 55 -15.21 5.63 16.26
N GLY A 56 -14.80 6.76 16.85
CA GLY A 56 -15.66 7.89 17.21
C GLY A 56 -15.84 8.13 18.72
N GLY A 57 -14.96 7.60 19.57
CA GLY A 57 -15.00 7.89 21.01
C GLY A 57 -14.29 9.20 21.40
N SER A 58 -14.00 9.29 22.71
CA SER A 58 -13.63 10.47 23.50
C SER A 58 -13.02 11.63 22.71
N GLY A 59 -13.80 12.69 22.46
CA GLY A 59 -13.27 13.96 21.90
C GLY A 59 -12.19 14.64 22.76
N ASN A 60 -11.91 14.10 23.95
CA ASN A 60 -10.80 14.46 24.81
C ASN A 60 -9.95 13.20 25.10
N LEU A 61 -8.66 13.24 24.77
CA LEU A 61 -7.70 12.13 24.95
C LEU A 61 -6.73 12.40 26.11
N GLU A 62 -7.16 13.13 27.12
CA GLU A 62 -6.32 13.54 28.24
C GLU A 62 -6.65 12.74 29.50
N VAL A 63 -5.64 12.43 30.33
CA VAL A 63 -5.76 11.77 31.63
C VAL A 63 -4.95 12.52 32.69
N ASP A 64 -5.30 12.32 33.96
CA ASP A 64 -4.51 12.80 35.08
C ASP A 64 -3.54 11.70 35.50
N PHE A 65 -2.25 12.05 35.61
CA PHE A 65 -1.18 11.11 35.94
C PHE A 65 -0.42 11.59 37.17
N TRP A 66 -0.13 10.66 38.08
CA TRP A 66 0.77 10.95 39.18
C TRP A 66 1.53 9.75 39.71
N VAL A 67 2.64 10.05 40.37
CA VAL A 67 3.50 9.08 41.05
C VAL A 67 3.57 9.41 42.54
N GLU A 68 3.33 8.40 43.36
CA GLU A 68 3.38 8.42 44.82
C GLU A 68 4.60 7.62 45.31
N ASP A 69 5.37 8.25 46.18
CA ASP A 69 6.50 7.67 46.91
C ASP A 69 6.00 6.74 48.05
N PRO A 70 6.81 5.83 48.63
CA PRO A 70 6.40 4.98 49.75
C PRO A 70 5.90 5.78 50.96
N GLY A 71 6.34 7.03 51.12
CA GLY A 71 5.84 7.99 52.11
C GLY A 71 4.45 8.58 51.81
N ARG A 72 3.76 8.14 50.74
CA ARG A 72 2.47 8.66 50.24
C ARG A 72 2.51 10.13 49.79
N ASN A 73 3.70 10.62 49.48
CA ASN A 73 3.89 11.95 48.91
C ASN A 73 3.79 11.88 47.37
N ARG A 74 2.96 12.75 46.78
CA ARG A 74 2.83 12.89 45.32
C ARG A 74 3.99 13.74 44.79
N GLN A 75 4.99 13.10 44.22
CA GLN A 75 6.19 13.77 43.71
C GLN A 75 5.97 14.39 42.33
N TYR A 76 5.13 13.76 41.51
CA TYR A 76 4.86 14.20 40.15
C TYR A 76 3.36 14.11 39.90
N PHE A 77 2.72 15.24 39.64
CA PHE A 77 1.28 15.33 39.37
C PHE A 77 1.06 16.21 38.15
N LYS A 78 0.47 15.63 37.11
CA LYS A 78 0.12 16.31 35.86
C LYS A 78 -1.35 16.04 35.55
N GLN A 79 -2.05 17.11 35.22
CA GLN A 79 -3.45 17.04 34.81
C GLN A 79 -3.56 17.19 33.30
N ALA A 80 -4.60 16.58 32.74
CA ALA A 80 -4.98 16.75 31.35
C ALA A 80 -3.83 16.52 30.35
N ILE A 81 -3.15 15.39 30.43
CA ILE A 81 -2.07 15.00 29.51
C ILE A 81 -2.41 13.77 28.68
N SER A 82 -1.96 13.74 27.42
CA SER A 82 -2.25 12.66 26.45
C SER A 82 -1.05 11.76 26.17
N THR A 83 0.17 12.24 26.36
CA THR A 83 1.42 11.48 26.17
C THR A 83 2.52 12.11 27.03
N GLU A 84 3.27 11.29 27.77
CA GLU A 84 4.36 11.77 28.62
C GLU A 84 5.36 10.64 28.92
N ASP A 85 6.63 11.02 29.06
CA ASP A 85 7.74 10.14 29.45
C ASP A 85 8.39 10.69 30.71
N TYR A 86 8.01 10.14 31.87
CA TYR A 86 8.53 10.58 33.16
C TYR A 86 9.58 9.63 33.73
N SER A 87 10.77 10.16 34.02
CA SER A 87 11.87 9.42 34.67
C SER A 87 12.21 10.03 36.02
N PHE A 88 12.28 9.19 37.05
CA PHE A 88 12.69 9.61 38.40
C PHE A 88 13.66 8.61 39.02
N THR A 89 14.36 9.04 40.06
CA THR A 89 15.25 8.21 40.88
C THR A 89 14.64 8.05 42.26
N ALA A 90 14.58 6.82 42.77
CA ALA A 90 14.00 6.51 44.08
C ALA A 90 14.89 7.05 45.21
N HIS A 91 14.30 7.80 46.14
CA HIS A 91 15.02 8.36 47.29
C HIS A 91 15.02 7.44 48.50
N MET A 92 14.06 6.52 48.55
CA MET A 92 13.84 5.61 49.66
C MET A 92 13.46 4.24 49.14
N ASP A 93 13.84 3.20 49.88
CA ASP A 93 13.40 1.84 49.59
C ASP A 93 11.89 1.71 49.83
N GLY A 94 11.17 1.15 48.85
CA GLY A 94 9.79 0.79 49.04
C GLY A 94 8.95 0.72 47.76
N LYS A 95 7.64 0.71 47.98
CA LYS A 95 6.63 0.59 46.92
C LYS A 95 6.26 1.96 46.37
N TYR A 96 6.65 2.21 45.13
CA TYR A 96 6.23 3.36 44.36
C TYR A 96 4.95 3.04 43.61
N ILE A 97 3.97 3.95 43.63
CA ILE A 97 2.66 3.75 43.00
C ILE A 97 2.47 4.82 41.94
N TYR A 98 2.11 4.42 40.72
CA TYR A 98 1.77 5.34 39.64
C TYR A 98 0.35 5.08 39.19
N CYS A 99 -0.42 6.16 39.02
CA CYS A 99 -1.85 6.10 38.77
C CYS A 99 -2.23 6.90 37.53
N PHE A 100 -3.18 6.37 36.78
CA PHE A 100 -3.90 7.06 35.71
C PHE A 100 -5.34 7.27 36.16
N SER A 101 -5.85 8.49 36.06
CA SER A 101 -7.22 8.81 36.44
C SER A 101 -8.00 9.39 35.27
N ASN A 102 -9.26 8.97 35.17
CA ASN A 102 -10.29 9.49 34.28
C ASN A 102 -11.49 10.03 35.11
N GLU A 103 -11.23 10.54 36.32
CA GLU A 103 -12.28 11.03 37.24
C GLU A 103 -12.88 12.38 36.80
N GLY A 104 -12.07 13.26 36.20
CA GLY A 104 -12.44 14.63 35.83
C GLY A 104 -13.22 14.79 34.53
N TRP A 105 -13.39 13.74 33.72
CA TRP A 105 -14.08 13.79 32.43
C TRP A 105 -15.40 13.03 32.46
N THR A 106 -16.45 13.65 31.92
CA THR A 106 -17.85 13.28 32.17
C THR A 106 -18.46 12.22 31.26
N SER A 107 -17.78 11.63 30.26
CA SER A 107 -18.57 10.77 29.34
C SER A 107 -17.91 9.61 28.60
N ASN A 108 -16.60 9.36 28.61
CA ASN A 108 -16.07 8.29 27.76
C ASN A 108 -14.93 7.50 28.40
N SER A 109 -14.87 6.21 28.07
CA SER A 109 -13.73 5.35 28.38
C SER A 109 -12.53 5.71 27.51
N LYS A 110 -11.34 5.63 28.09
CA LYS A 110 -10.06 5.91 27.43
C LYS A 110 -9.21 4.66 27.46
N GLU A 111 -8.33 4.50 26.47
CA GLU A 111 -7.32 3.45 26.48
C GLU A 111 -5.95 4.06 26.76
N VAL A 112 -5.19 3.47 27.67
CA VAL A 112 -3.83 3.90 27.96
C VAL A 112 -2.88 2.75 27.65
N SER A 113 -2.00 2.99 26.68
CA SER A 113 -0.85 2.13 26.46
C SER A 113 0.32 2.70 27.25
N PHE A 114 0.83 1.93 28.20
CA PHE A 114 1.96 2.36 29.02
C PHE A 114 3.06 1.31 29.01
N ASN A 115 4.27 1.79 29.30
CA ASN A 115 5.45 0.97 29.37
C ASN A 115 6.34 1.42 30.53
N VAL A 116 6.87 0.47 31.27
CA VAL A 116 7.74 0.72 32.42
C VAL A 116 9.08 0.08 32.15
N HIS A 117 10.12 0.92 32.10
CA HIS A 117 11.49 0.47 31.84
C HIS A 117 12.47 1.15 32.79
N GLY A 118 13.62 0.52 33.01
CA GLY A 118 14.79 1.21 33.56
C GLY A 118 15.15 0.93 35.01
N ILE A 119 14.63 -0.12 35.67
CA ILE A 119 15.11 -0.61 36.98
C ILE A 119 16.58 -1.08 36.91
N VAL A 120 17.49 -0.10 36.87
CA VAL A 120 18.93 -0.32 36.91
C VAL A 120 19.39 0.01 38.32
N TYR A 121 19.76 -1.02 39.06
CA TYR A 121 20.42 -0.88 40.35
C TYR A 121 21.74 -0.16 40.15
N VAL A 122 21.89 1.04 40.73
CA VAL A 122 23.16 1.76 40.77
C VAL A 122 23.82 1.41 42.10
N PRO A 123 24.75 0.43 42.16
CA PRO A 123 25.41 0.10 43.41
C PRO A 123 26.22 1.29 43.95
N GLU A 124 25.93 1.70 45.19
CA GLU A 124 26.56 2.80 45.96
C GLU A 124 28.10 2.63 46.18
N SER A 125 28.70 1.56 45.66
CA SER A 125 30.13 1.20 45.82
C SER A 125 31.13 2.01 44.97
N GLU A 126 30.74 3.15 44.40
CA GLU A 126 31.60 3.92 43.48
C GLU A 126 32.46 5.02 44.15
N TYR A 127 32.49 5.09 45.48
CA TYR A 127 33.32 6.07 46.18
C TYR A 127 34.72 5.53 46.52
N LYS A 128 35.68 5.97 45.70
CA LYS A 128 37.15 5.71 45.67
C LYS A 128 37.58 4.57 44.76
N GLN A 129 37.64 4.86 43.46
CA GLN A 129 38.34 4.02 42.51
C GLN A 129 39.73 4.60 42.21
N ASP A 130 40.73 3.73 42.21
CA ASP A 130 42.05 4.01 41.66
C ASP A 130 41.88 4.44 40.18
N PRO A 131 42.56 5.48 39.67
CA PRO A 131 42.46 5.90 38.26
C PRO A 131 42.61 4.77 37.25
N LEU A 132 43.31 3.68 37.59
CA LEU A 132 43.41 2.48 36.76
C LEU A 132 42.10 1.68 36.69
N ASP A 133 41.40 1.50 37.83
CA ASP A 133 40.13 0.79 37.89
C ASP A 133 39.02 1.53 37.14
N ALA A 134 39.08 2.87 37.14
CA ALA A 134 38.16 3.71 36.39
C ALA A 134 38.30 3.51 34.87
N GLU A 135 39.52 3.40 34.35
CA GLU A 135 39.75 3.19 32.91
C GLU A 135 39.41 1.76 32.48
N VAL A 136 39.68 0.75 33.33
CA VAL A 136 39.26 -0.65 33.08
C VAL A 136 37.73 -0.78 33.05
N ARG A 137 37.03 -0.12 33.97
CA ARG A 137 35.56 -0.06 33.95
C ARG A 137 35.04 0.64 32.72
N ARG A 138 35.62 1.78 32.34
CA ARG A 138 35.25 2.49 31.11
C ARG A 138 35.38 1.62 29.86
N LEU A 139 36.46 0.82 29.76
CA LEU A 139 36.63 -0.13 28.66
C LEU A 139 35.62 -1.28 28.73
N SER A 140 35.35 -1.80 29.94
CA SER A 140 34.34 -2.83 30.18
C SER A 140 32.94 -2.36 29.77
N ASP A 141 32.57 -1.14 30.13
CA ASP A 141 31.28 -0.53 29.80
C ASP A 141 31.15 -0.30 28.29
N ALA A 142 32.22 0.18 27.64
CA ALA A 142 32.25 0.33 26.19
C ALA A 142 32.12 -1.04 25.47
N LEU A 143 32.78 -2.08 25.98
CA LEU A 143 32.66 -3.45 25.45
C LEU A 143 31.27 -4.04 25.69
N ALA A 144 30.66 -3.79 26.85
CA ALA A 144 29.29 -4.18 27.15
C ALA A 144 28.32 -3.51 26.18
N GLN A 145 28.48 -2.21 25.94
CA GLN A 145 27.68 -1.48 24.96
C GLN A 145 27.79 -2.06 23.55
N VAL A 146 29.02 -2.34 23.08
CA VAL A 146 29.22 -2.95 21.75
C VAL A 146 28.61 -4.36 21.67
N LYS A 147 28.72 -5.15 22.74
CA LYS A 147 28.12 -6.48 22.82
C LYS A 147 26.60 -6.42 22.74
N ASP A 148 25.98 -5.44 23.39
CA ASP A 148 24.54 -5.24 23.36
C ASP A 148 24.09 -4.81 21.95
N GLU A 149 24.82 -3.90 21.30
CA GLU A 149 24.55 -3.51 19.90
C GLU A 149 24.68 -4.69 18.93
N GLN A 150 25.74 -5.51 19.06
CA GLN A 150 25.89 -6.72 18.25
C GLN A 150 24.75 -7.71 18.48
N SER A 151 24.36 -7.91 19.74
CA SER A 151 23.25 -8.80 20.11
C SER A 151 21.94 -8.32 19.49
N TYR A 152 21.68 -7.02 19.53
CA TYR A 152 20.53 -6.40 18.87
C TYR A 152 20.56 -6.60 17.35
N ILE A 153 21.71 -6.40 16.69
CA ILE A 153 21.86 -6.60 15.25
C ILE A 153 21.56 -8.06 14.87
N VAL A 154 22.10 -9.03 15.62
CA VAL A 154 21.89 -10.46 15.39
C VAL A 154 20.43 -10.85 15.60
N LEU A 155 19.78 -10.35 16.64
CA LEU A 155 18.34 -10.58 16.88
C LEU A 155 17.49 -10.04 15.73
N ARG A 156 17.76 -8.79 15.33
CA ARG A 156 17.06 -8.15 14.21
C ARG A 156 17.27 -8.90 12.90
N GLU A 157 18.49 -9.37 12.61
CA GLU A 157 18.78 -10.19 11.43
C GLU A 157 17.99 -11.50 11.47
N ARG A 158 17.97 -12.21 12.61
CA ARG A 158 17.20 -13.45 12.76
C ARG A 158 15.72 -13.23 12.48
N VAL A 159 15.15 -12.14 13.02
CA VAL A 159 13.73 -11.80 12.78
C VAL A 159 13.51 -11.50 11.30
N HIS A 160 14.30 -10.61 10.68
CA HIS A 160 14.16 -10.29 9.26
C HIS A 160 14.34 -11.53 8.37
N ARG A 161 15.30 -12.40 8.67
CA ARG A 161 15.54 -13.64 7.93
C ARG A 161 14.37 -14.59 8.05
N ASN A 162 13.85 -14.81 9.26
CA ASN A 162 12.69 -15.68 9.47
C ASN A 162 11.43 -15.15 8.77
N THR A 163 11.21 -13.83 8.80
CA THR A 163 10.10 -13.20 8.08
C THR A 163 10.27 -13.35 6.56
N ALA A 164 11.47 -13.12 6.03
CA ALA A 164 11.76 -13.26 4.61
C ALA A 164 11.61 -14.72 4.14
N GLU A 165 12.13 -15.68 4.91
CA GLU A 165 12.07 -17.10 4.57
C GLU A 165 10.64 -17.63 4.59
N SER A 166 9.87 -17.33 5.64
CA SER A 166 8.47 -17.75 5.75
C SER A 166 7.59 -17.11 4.67
N THR A 167 7.80 -15.83 4.36
CA THR A 167 7.08 -15.15 3.27
C THR A 167 7.42 -15.75 1.92
N ASN A 168 8.70 -15.96 1.65
CA ASN A 168 9.17 -16.55 0.40
C ASN A 168 8.64 -17.98 0.22
N ALA A 169 8.65 -18.81 1.28
CA ALA A 169 8.09 -20.15 1.24
C ALA A 169 6.59 -20.14 0.91
N ARG A 170 5.81 -19.26 1.55
CA ARG A 170 4.36 -19.12 1.28
C ARG A 170 4.10 -18.71 -0.17
N VAL A 171 4.81 -17.70 -0.67
CA VAL A 171 4.69 -17.24 -2.06
C VAL A 171 5.07 -18.36 -3.03
N LYS A 172 6.18 -19.07 -2.79
CA LYS A 172 6.62 -20.20 -3.62
C LYS A 172 5.55 -21.30 -3.71
N TRP A 173 5.01 -21.74 -2.58
CA TRP A 173 3.98 -22.78 -2.55
C TRP A 173 2.71 -22.32 -3.27
N TRP A 174 2.30 -21.07 -3.07
CA TRP A 174 1.15 -20.48 -3.77
C TRP A 174 1.37 -20.40 -5.28
N SER A 175 2.55 -19.96 -5.73
CA SER A 175 2.90 -19.92 -7.15
C SER A 175 2.95 -21.32 -7.78
N LEU A 176 3.48 -22.31 -7.06
CA LEU A 176 3.50 -23.71 -7.53
C LEU A 176 2.09 -24.27 -7.68
N PHE A 177 1.20 -23.98 -6.72
CA PHE A 177 -0.21 -24.35 -6.79
C PHE A 177 -0.91 -23.70 -7.99
N GLN A 178 -0.74 -22.39 -8.20
CA GLN A 178 -1.30 -21.68 -9.34
C GLN A 178 -0.84 -22.28 -10.68
N LEU A 179 0.46 -22.60 -10.80
CA LEU A 179 1.00 -23.25 -11.99
C LEU A 179 0.34 -24.62 -12.23
N ALA A 180 0.18 -25.43 -11.18
CA ALA A 180 -0.49 -26.73 -11.29
C ALA A 180 -1.95 -26.60 -11.74
N VAL A 181 -2.69 -25.61 -11.23
CA VAL A 181 -4.07 -25.34 -11.64
C VAL A 181 -4.13 -24.94 -13.13
N LEU A 182 -3.24 -24.06 -13.60
CA LEU A 182 -3.19 -23.67 -15.01
C LEU A 182 -2.90 -24.85 -15.94
N ILE A 183 -1.97 -25.72 -15.55
CA ILE A 183 -1.69 -26.96 -16.29
C ILE A 183 -2.91 -27.88 -16.28
N GLY A 184 -3.57 -28.04 -15.14
CA GLY A 184 -4.80 -28.84 -14.99
C GLY A 184 -5.94 -28.35 -15.89
N GLU A 185 -6.19 -27.04 -15.93
CA GLU A 185 -7.16 -26.40 -16.83
C GLU A 185 -6.80 -26.64 -18.30
N GLY A 186 -5.51 -26.53 -18.68
CA GLY A 186 -5.06 -26.81 -20.04
C GLY A 186 -5.32 -28.26 -20.46
N ILE A 187 -5.02 -29.23 -19.60
CA ILE A 187 -5.30 -30.65 -19.84
C ILE A 187 -6.81 -30.89 -19.94
N PHE A 188 -7.58 -30.31 -19.01
CA PHE A 188 -9.03 -30.44 -18.99
C PHE A 188 -9.68 -29.89 -20.25
N GLN A 189 -9.26 -28.71 -20.73
CA GLN A 189 -9.74 -28.11 -21.97
C GLN A 189 -9.49 -29.02 -23.18
N VAL A 190 -8.29 -29.58 -23.31
CA VAL A 190 -7.97 -30.49 -24.40
C VAL A 190 -8.78 -31.79 -24.32
N TRP A 191 -8.91 -32.37 -23.12
CA TRP A 191 -9.72 -33.57 -22.91
C TRP A 191 -11.20 -33.32 -23.23
N TRP A 192 -11.75 -32.21 -22.75
CA TRP A 192 -13.14 -31.81 -22.96
C TRP A 192 -13.44 -31.61 -24.46
N LEU A 193 -12.57 -30.88 -25.17
CA LEU A 193 -12.72 -30.68 -26.61
C LEU A 193 -12.64 -32.00 -27.38
N LYS A 194 -11.68 -32.88 -27.05
CA LYS A 194 -11.60 -34.22 -27.66
C LYS A 194 -12.87 -35.02 -27.45
N ARG A 195 -13.41 -35.04 -26.22
CA ARG A 195 -14.64 -35.76 -25.87
C ARG A 195 -15.89 -35.19 -26.55
N PHE A 196 -15.95 -33.86 -26.71
CA PHE A 196 -17.05 -33.18 -27.39
C PHE A 196 -17.06 -33.49 -28.91
N PHE A 197 -15.90 -33.54 -29.55
CA PHE A 197 -15.78 -33.83 -30.99
C PHE A 197 -15.68 -35.32 -31.34
N GLU A 198 -15.57 -36.21 -30.35
CA GLU A 198 -15.71 -37.66 -30.51
C GLU A 198 -17.18 -38.08 -30.65
N SER A 199 -17.87 -37.48 -31.61
CA SER A 199 -19.07 -38.03 -32.22
C SER A 199 -18.99 -37.76 -33.70
N SER A 200 -18.64 -38.79 -34.46
CA SER A 200 -18.69 -38.74 -35.91
C SER A 200 -19.21 -40.09 -36.40
N THR A 201 -20.51 -40.10 -36.70
CA THR A 201 -21.09 -41.08 -37.61
C THR A 201 -20.47 -40.81 -38.99
N CYS A 202 -19.30 -41.41 -39.24
CA CYS A 202 -18.66 -41.35 -40.56
C CYS A 202 -19.51 -42.17 -41.53
N VAL A 203 -20.21 -41.52 -42.46
CA VAL A 203 -20.81 -42.21 -43.61
C VAL A 203 -19.74 -42.31 -44.69
N PRO A 204 -19.33 -43.53 -45.11
CA PRO A 204 -18.33 -43.69 -46.16
C PRO A 204 -18.86 -43.14 -47.49
N ASN A 205 -18.08 -42.27 -48.14
CA ASN A 205 -18.38 -41.72 -49.47
C ASN A 205 -17.78 -42.64 -50.55
N PRO A 206 -18.60 -43.35 -51.36
CA PRO A 206 -18.13 -44.33 -52.34
C PRO A 206 -17.65 -43.71 -53.66
N SER A 207 -17.46 -42.39 -53.75
CA SER A 207 -17.07 -41.71 -54.99
C SER A 207 -15.59 -41.87 -55.35
N ARG A 208 -15.32 -42.00 -56.66
CA ARG A 208 -13.99 -42.28 -57.25
C ARG A 208 -12.98 -41.14 -57.05
N PHE A 209 -13.45 -39.90 -56.92
CA PHE A 209 -12.65 -38.71 -56.67
C PHE A 209 -13.24 -37.92 -55.49
N PRO A 210 -12.76 -38.17 -54.26
CA PRO A 210 -13.40 -37.66 -53.03
C PRO A 210 -13.49 -36.14 -52.92
N ILE A 211 -12.61 -35.40 -53.61
CA ILE A 211 -12.51 -33.94 -53.57
C ILE A 211 -13.62 -33.25 -54.38
N LEU A 212 -14.19 -33.90 -55.40
CA LEU A 212 -15.17 -33.30 -56.31
C LEU A 212 -16.62 -33.74 -56.05
N ALA A 213 -16.81 -34.65 -55.09
CA ALA A 213 -18.13 -35.15 -54.68
C ALA A 213 -19.20 -34.07 -54.37
N PRO A 214 -18.87 -32.87 -53.84
CA PRO A 214 -19.87 -31.84 -53.55
C PRO A 214 -20.56 -31.23 -54.78
N ILE A 215 -19.99 -31.38 -55.98
CA ILE A 215 -20.49 -30.76 -57.21
C ILE A 215 -21.44 -31.71 -57.95
N THR A 216 -21.21 -33.02 -57.84
CA THR A 216 -21.87 -34.03 -58.68
C THR A 216 -23.07 -34.72 -58.02
N SER A 217 -23.23 -34.60 -56.70
CA SER A 217 -24.31 -35.27 -55.98
C SER A 217 -24.95 -34.33 -54.96
N GLU A 218 -26.18 -33.91 -55.24
CA GLU A 218 -26.97 -33.03 -54.36
C GLU A 218 -27.54 -33.75 -53.13
N ASN A 219 -27.42 -35.09 -53.05
CA ASN A 219 -28.11 -35.93 -52.06
C ASN A 219 -27.20 -36.64 -51.04
N ILE A 220 -25.94 -36.23 -50.88
CA ILE A 220 -25.06 -36.79 -49.82
C ILE A 220 -25.11 -35.88 -48.59
N CYS A 221 -25.86 -36.34 -47.57
CA CYS A 221 -26.00 -35.82 -46.21
C CYS A 221 -26.08 -34.29 -46.02
N ALA A 222 -27.32 -33.80 -45.93
CA ALA A 222 -27.64 -32.45 -45.47
C ALA A 222 -27.54 -32.34 -43.94
N LEU A 223 -26.47 -31.70 -43.45
CA LEU A 223 -26.49 -30.91 -42.22
C LEU A 223 -26.38 -29.42 -42.58
N GLY A 224 -27.39 -28.91 -43.28
CA GLY A 224 -27.66 -27.48 -43.44
C GLY A 224 -26.65 -26.63 -44.24
N TYR A 225 -27.08 -25.45 -44.68
CA TYR A 225 -26.29 -24.56 -45.55
C TYR A 225 -25.00 -24.01 -44.89
N LYS A 226 -24.88 -24.13 -43.56
CA LYS A 226 -23.72 -23.64 -42.78
C LYS A 226 -22.50 -24.57 -42.81
N GLU A 227 -22.66 -25.85 -43.17
CA GLU A 227 -21.57 -26.85 -43.15
C GLU A 227 -21.05 -27.17 -44.58
N ARG A 228 -21.55 -26.47 -45.61
CA ARG A 228 -21.29 -26.74 -47.05
C ARG A 228 -19.83 -26.55 -47.49
N TRP A 229 -18.97 -25.99 -46.64
CA TRP A 229 -17.58 -25.65 -46.95
C TRP A 229 -16.53 -26.38 -46.07
N GLU A 230 -16.92 -27.31 -45.20
CA GLU A 230 -15.97 -28.17 -44.48
C GLU A 230 -15.47 -29.32 -45.38
N LEU A 231 -14.65 -28.98 -46.38
CA LEU A 231 -13.88 -29.97 -47.14
C LEU A 231 -12.71 -30.47 -46.27
N ARG A 232 -12.88 -31.64 -45.64
CA ARG A 232 -11.77 -32.39 -45.02
C ARG A 232 -10.92 -33.02 -46.12
N ALA A 233 -9.97 -32.25 -46.66
CA ALA A 233 -9.03 -32.75 -47.66
C ALA A 233 -7.95 -33.65 -47.01
N LEU A 234 -7.62 -34.76 -47.67
CA LEU A 234 -6.71 -35.80 -47.16
C LEU A 234 -5.24 -35.40 -46.89
N PRO A 235 -4.60 -34.35 -47.43
CA PRO A 235 -3.16 -34.19 -47.19
C PRO A 235 -2.82 -33.74 -45.75
N PHE A 236 -3.80 -33.31 -44.94
CA PHE A 236 -3.57 -32.82 -43.57
C PHE A 236 -4.28 -33.60 -42.46
N GLY A 237 -4.96 -34.71 -42.78
CA GLY A 237 -5.66 -35.55 -41.80
C GLY A 237 -6.88 -34.88 -41.15
N CYS A 238 -7.78 -35.68 -40.58
CA CYS A 238 -9.09 -35.25 -40.03
C CYS A 238 -9.04 -34.37 -38.75
N ASN A 239 -7.89 -33.80 -38.37
CA ASN A 239 -7.73 -33.11 -37.08
C ASN A 239 -7.35 -31.62 -37.18
N VAL A 240 -7.25 -31.04 -38.37
CA VAL A 240 -6.90 -29.62 -38.54
C VAL A 240 -7.90 -28.96 -39.49
N SER A 241 -8.89 -28.25 -38.93
CA SER A 241 -9.81 -27.41 -39.71
C SER A 241 -9.03 -26.23 -40.30
N THR A 242 -9.41 -25.79 -41.50
CA THR A 242 -8.84 -24.60 -42.20
C THR A 242 -8.79 -23.37 -41.29
N ILE A 243 -9.72 -23.30 -40.32
CA ILE A 243 -9.80 -22.27 -39.29
C ILE A 243 -8.58 -22.31 -38.34
N THR A 244 -8.13 -23.50 -37.93
CA THR A 244 -6.98 -23.64 -37.00
C THR A 244 -5.65 -23.25 -37.63
N LEU A 245 -5.50 -23.50 -38.94
CA LEU A 245 -4.33 -23.05 -39.68
C LEU A 245 -4.32 -21.52 -39.86
N LEU A 246 -5.48 -20.92 -40.17
CA LEU A 246 -5.62 -19.47 -40.28
C LEU A 246 -5.40 -18.76 -38.93
N THR A 247 -5.92 -19.29 -37.83
CA THR A 247 -5.72 -18.69 -36.50
C THR A 247 -4.26 -18.79 -36.04
N ALA A 248 -3.57 -19.89 -36.34
CA ALA A 248 -2.14 -20.04 -36.07
C ALA A 248 -1.30 -19.03 -36.87
N ILE A 249 -1.62 -18.81 -38.15
CA ILE A 249 -0.91 -17.81 -38.97
C ILE A 249 -1.16 -16.40 -38.44
N ILE A 250 -2.41 -16.06 -38.12
CA ILE A 250 -2.79 -14.74 -37.58
C ILE A 250 -2.11 -14.48 -36.23
N SER A 251 -2.03 -15.50 -35.35
CA SER A 251 -1.38 -15.36 -34.04
C SER A 251 0.13 -15.14 -34.16
N VAL A 252 0.79 -15.85 -35.07
CA VAL A 252 2.23 -15.64 -35.36
C VAL A 252 2.47 -14.24 -35.90
N ILE A 253 1.67 -13.78 -36.87
CA ILE A 253 1.78 -12.43 -37.44
C ILE A 253 1.55 -11.35 -36.38
N SER A 254 0.52 -11.52 -35.53
CA SER A 254 0.22 -10.60 -34.44
C SER A 254 1.36 -10.51 -33.41
N THR A 255 1.97 -11.65 -33.08
CA THR A 255 3.10 -11.73 -32.15
C THR A 255 4.34 -11.04 -32.73
N LEU A 256 4.64 -11.25 -34.01
CA LEU A 256 5.74 -10.57 -34.69
C LEU A 256 5.52 -9.06 -34.79
N ALA A 257 4.29 -8.62 -35.04
CA ALA A 257 3.93 -7.20 -35.06
C ALA A 257 4.10 -6.55 -33.67
N ALA A 258 3.69 -7.24 -32.59
CA ALA A 258 3.86 -6.76 -31.22
C ALA A 258 5.35 -6.63 -30.83
N ILE A 259 6.18 -7.61 -31.19
CA ILE A 259 7.63 -7.55 -30.99
C ILE A 259 8.24 -6.39 -31.79
N GLY A 260 7.80 -6.19 -33.03
CA GLY A 260 8.22 -5.06 -33.88
C GLY A 260 7.88 -3.70 -33.26
N LEU A 261 6.65 -3.54 -32.73
CA LEU A 261 6.22 -2.33 -32.01
C LEU A 261 7.06 -2.10 -30.74
N GLY A 262 7.34 -3.16 -29.97
CA GLY A 262 8.24 -3.10 -28.82
C GLY A 262 9.63 -2.62 -29.19
N PHE A 263 10.23 -3.16 -30.26
CA PHE A 263 11.53 -2.73 -30.73
C PHE A 263 11.54 -1.28 -31.22
N PHE A 264 10.49 -0.87 -31.96
CA PHE A 264 10.34 0.49 -32.46
C PHE A 264 10.21 1.52 -31.32
N THR A 265 9.40 1.23 -30.30
CA THR A 265 9.25 2.12 -29.13
C THR A 265 10.57 2.27 -28.38
N VAL A 266 11.30 1.19 -28.13
CA VAL A 266 12.64 1.24 -27.50
C VAL A 266 13.63 2.04 -28.36
N TRP A 267 13.62 1.83 -29.67
CA TRP A 267 14.47 2.56 -30.60
C TRP A 267 14.12 4.06 -30.63
N ALA A 268 12.83 4.42 -30.66
CA ALA A 268 12.37 5.80 -30.65
C ALA A 268 12.77 6.51 -29.35
N VAL A 269 12.57 5.86 -28.20
CA VAL A 269 13.01 6.38 -26.89
C VAL A 269 14.53 6.57 -26.84
N LYS A 270 15.30 5.59 -27.33
CA LYS A 270 16.77 5.71 -27.43
C LYS A 270 17.18 6.85 -28.37
N ARG A 271 16.49 7.03 -29.49
CA ARG A 271 16.76 8.08 -30.48
C ARG A 271 16.45 9.47 -29.93
N VAL A 272 15.31 9.64 -29.25
CA VAL A 272 14.96 10.89 -28.55
C VAL A 272 15.98 11.19 -27.45
N ARG A 273 16.33 10.18 -26.63
CA ARG A 273 17.34 10.34 -25.57
C ARG A 273 18.73 10.67 -26.11
N ARG A 274 19.08 10.17 -27.31
CA ARG A 274 20.32 10.53 -28.01
C ARG A 274 20.28 11.98 -28.52
N GLN A 275 19.18 12.40 -29.15
CA GLN A 275 19.02 13.79 -29.61
C GLN A 275 18.96 14.80 -28.45
N TRP A 276 18.42 14.41 -27.29
CA TRP A 276 18.45 15.21 -26.07
C TRP A 276 19.88 15.38 -25.52
N ARG A 277 20.68 14.30 -25.52
CA ARG A 277 22.11 14.35 -25.14
C ARG A 277 22.96 15.16 -26.11
N GLU A 278 22.65 15.12 -27.40
CA GLU A 278 23.33 15.91 -28.43
C GLU A 278 22.85 17.39 -28.48
N GLY A 279 21.97 17.82 -27.56
CA GLY A 279 21.60 19.24 -27.37
C GLY A 279 20.79 19.86 -28.53
N LYS A 280 20.30 19.06 -29.48
CA LYS A 280 19.62 19.56 -30.69
C LYS A 280 18.14 19.91 -30.50
N ILE A 281 17.52 19.52 -29.38
CA ILE A 281 16.11 19.79 -29.09
C ILE A 281 16.02 20.91 -28.05
N THR A 282 16.00 22.16 -28.53
CA THR A 282 15.63 23.33 -27.73
C THR A 282 14.12 23.36 -27.54
N PHE A 283 13.64 22.97 -26.36
CA PHE A 283 12.24 23.20 -25.99
C PHE A 283 12.04 24.71 -25.86
N ASN A 284 11.23 25.28 -26.74
CA ASN A 284 10.91 26.70 -26.78
C ASN A 284 9.99 27.07 -25.59
N LEU A 285 10.54 27.02 -24.37
CA LEU A 285 9.88 27.42 -23.12
C LEU A 285 9.80 28.97 -22.99
N GLY A 286 9.70 29.68 -24.11
CA GLY A 286 9.60 31.14 -24.17
C GLY A 286 8.16 31.67 -24.19
N ARG A 287 7.17 30.86 -24.58
CA ARG A 287 5.78 31.33 -24.73
C ARG A 287 5.01 31.48 -23.42
N VAL A 288 5.28 30.64 -22.42
CA VAL A 288 4.54 30.68 -21.14
C VAL A 288 5.05 31.81 -20.23
N LYS A 289 6.37 32.05 -20.19
CA LYS A 289 6.93 33.13 -19.34
C LYS A 289 6.56 34.54 -19.82
N ARG A 290 6.39 34.76 -21.13
CA ARG A 290 5.93 36.06 -21.67
C ARG A 290 4.46 36.36 -21.36
N ALA A 291 3.59 35.35 -21.35
CA ALA A 291 2.17 35.53 -21.04
C ALA A 291 1.94 35.94 -19.57
N VAL A 292 2.72 35.40 -18.64
CA VAL A 292 2.61 35.73 -17.20
C VAL A 292 3.12 37.14 -16.89
N LEU A 293 4.20 37.59 -17.55
CA LEU A 293 4.74 38.93 -17.35
C LEU A 293 3.85 40.03 -17.94
N LEU A 294 3.19 39.80 -19.08
CA LEU A 294 2.25 40.76 -19.67
C LEU A 294 0.98 40.92 -18.81
N ARG A 295 0.47 39.86 -18.19
CA ARG A 295 -0.72 39.93 -17.32
C ARG A 295 -0.47 40.73 -16.03
N ARG A 296 0.76 40.72 -15.50
CA ARG A 296 1.15 41.57 -14.35
C ARG A 296 1.28 43.04 -14.72
N ARG A 297 1.61 43.37 -15.98
CA ARG A 297 1.78 44.77 -16.43
C ARG A 297 0.46 45.47 -16.76
N TYR A 298 -0.58 44.72 -17.15
CA TYR A 298 -1.90 45.29 -17.44
C TYR A 298 -2.68 45.64 -16.16
N ARG A 299 -2.60 44.80 -15.11
CA ARG A 299 -3.31 45.03 -13.83
C ARG A 299 -2.70 46.15 -12.97
N GLY A 300 -1.47 46.60 -13.27
CA GLY A 300 -0.83 47.72 -12.57
C GLY A 300 -1.11 49.10 -13.15
N ARG A 301 -1.84 49.21 -14.28
CA ARG A 301 -2.03 50.47 -15.01
C ARG A 301 -3.47 51.03 -14.97
N GLU A 302 -4.43 50.32 -14.36
CA GLU A 302 -5.83 50.78 -14.22
C GLU A 302 -6.13 51.58 -12.94
N ILE A 303 -5.15 51.80 -12.04
CA ILE A 303 -5.38 52.49 -10.75
C ILE A 303 -4.85 53.95 -10.75
N GLY A 304 -4.32 54.46 -11.86
CA GLY A 304 -3.71 55.80 -11.89
C GLY A 304 -4.07 56.63 -13.11
N GLY A 305 -4.94 57.63 -12.91
CA GLY A 305 -4.99 58.82 -13.76
C GLY A 305 -6.34 59.04 -14.44
N GLY A 306 -7.19 59.81 -13.77
CA GLY A 306 -8.34 60.45 -14.39
C GLY A 306 -7.99 61.78 -15.09
N ASP A 307 -9.04 62.31 -15.72
CA ASP A 307 -9.32 63.69 -16.10
C ASP A 307 -9.02 64.16 -17.55
N ARG A 308 -10.13 64.56 -18.20
CA ARG A 308 -10.34 65.77 -19.04
C ARG A 308 -10.36 65.68 -20.58
N SER A 309 -11.61 65.79 -21.08
CA SER A 309 -12.21 66.65 -22.14
C SER A 309 -11.75 66.70 -23.60
N GLU A 310 -12.79 67.04 -24.40
CA GLU A 310 -12.90 67.56 -25.78
C GLU A 310 -13.08 66.52 -26.90
N GLU A 311 -13.84 66.74 -28.00
CA GLU A 311 -14.94 67.62 -28.46
C GLU A 311 -15.04 67.33 -29.99
N GLY A 312 -16.25 67.23 -30.57
CA GLY A 312 -16.51 67.25 -32.03
C GLY A 312 -16.46 65.88 -32.74
N ASP A 313 -17.41 65.47 -33.59
CA ASP A 313 -18.29 66.22 -34.51
C ASP A 313 -19.43 65.31 -35.05
N ALA A 314 -20.43 65.96 -35.66
CA ALA A 314 -21.40 65.51 -36.67
C ALA A 314 -22.90 65.35 -36.27
N ARG A 315 -23.64 66.41 -36.64
CA ARG A 315 -25.08 66.53 -36.95
C ARG A 315 -25.71 65.30 -37.62
N GLU A 316 -26.98 65.00 -37.31
CA GLU A 316 -28.16 65.25 -38.20
C GLU A 316 -29.49 64.76 -37.58
N ASN A 317 -30.58 65.52 -37.83
CA ASN A 317 -32.02 65.15 -37.77
C ASN A 317 -32.68 64.94 -36.38
N ALA A 318 -33.94 65.26 -36.13
CA ALA A 318 -34.93 66.19 -36.67
C ALA A 318 -36.09 66.17 -35.65
N GLU A 319 -36.48 67.36 -35.21
CA GLU A 319 -37.81 67.79 -34.74
C GLU A 319 -38.94 66.75 -34.60
N THR A 320 -39.45 66.51 -33.38
CA THR A 320 -40.92 66.54 -33.10
C THR A 320 -41.26 66.74 -31.61
N ARG A 321 -41.83 67.91 -31.35
CA ARG A 321 -42.78 68.43 -30.33
C ARG A 321 -43.23 67.67 -29.05
N PRO A 322 -43.79 68.44 -28.07
CA PRO A 322 -43.84 68.09 -26.64
C PRO A 322 -45.26 67.91 -26.07
N LEU A 323 -45.32 67.64 -24.75
CA LEU A 323 -46.47 67.77 -23.81
C LEU A 323 -47.58 66.72 -24.00
N LEU A 324 -48.27 66.17 -23.00
CA LEU A 324 -48.52 66.46 -21.58
C LEU A 324 -49.22 65.20 -21.01
N GLY A 325 -49.10 64.91 -19.72
CA GLY A 325 -49.91 63.88 -19.04
C GLY A 325 -49.23 63.28 -17.83
#